data_AF-A0A2V7M1S5-F1
#
_entry.id   AF-A0A2V7M1S5-F1
#
_cell.length_a   1.000
_cell.length_b   1.000
_cell.length_c   1.000
_cell.angle_alpha   90.00
_cell.angle_beta   90.00
_cell.angle_gamma   90.00
#
_symmetry.space_group_name_H-M   'P 1'
#
loop_
_entity.id
_entity.type
_entity.pdbx_description
1 polymer ?
#
loop_
_entity_poly.entity_id
_entity_poly.type
_entity_poly.pdbx_seq_one_letter_code
_entity_poly.pdbx_strand_id
1 'polypeptide(L)'
;MADAAAVIFFVFLIGGAFTVVDETGALRQAVDWLVRRFGHSEALVVPAASLAFALGGVLDNMKEEIIALVPVMLLLARRLGYRPVVAVAMSLGAAAVGAAFSPIDPFQVGIAQQLAQLPLL
;
A
#
# COMPACT_ATOMS: atom_id res chain seq x y z
N MET A 1 -7.94 -4.56 26.61
CA MET A 1 -7.55 -5.86 26.00
C MET A 1 -8.46 -6.26 24.84
N ALA A 2 -9.76 -5.95 24.85
CA ALA A 2 -10.67 -6.26 23.72
C ALA A 2 -10.34 -5.53 22.41
N ASP A 3 -9.88 -4.26 22.44
CA ASP A 3 -9.56 -3.50 21.22
C ASP A 3 -8.41 -4.10 20.39
N ALA A 4 -7.35 -4.57 21.04
CA ALA A 4 -6.20 -5.14 20.35
C ALA A 4 -6.55 -6.48 19.66
N ALA A 5 -7.55 -7.20 20.16
CA ALA A 5 -7.96 -8.49 19.60
C ALA A 5 -8.53 -8.33 18.18
N ALA A 6 -9.29 -7.25 17.92
CA ALA A 6 -9.83 -6.96 16.59
C ALA A 6 -8.73 -6.70 15.56
N VAL A 7 -7.71 -5.91 15.94
CA VAL A 7 -6.55 -5.61 15.09
C VAL A 7 -5.74 -6.87 14.80
N ILE A 8 -5.46 -7.69 15.82
CA ILE A 8 -4.72 -8.95 15.67
C ILE A 8 -5.46 -9.90 14.72
N PHE A 9 -6.78 -10.03 14.89
CA PHE A 9 -7.59 -10.91 14.04
C PHE A 9 -7.63 -10.42 12.59
N PHE A 10 -7.72 -9.11 12.36
CA PHE A 10 -7.70 -8.50 11.04
C PHE A 10 -6.36 -8.71 10.34
N VAL A 11 -5.23 -8.45 11.02
CA VAL A 11 -3.88 -8.70 10.48
C VAL A 11 -3.69 -10.18 10.12
N PHE A 12 -4.18 -11.09 10.96
CA PHE A 12 -4.12 -12.52 10.68
C PHE A 12 -4.95 -12.92 9.46
N LEU A 13 -6.16 -12.38 9.32
CA LEU A 13 -7.04 -12.63 8.18
C LEU A 13 -6.44 -12.09 6.87
N ILE A 14 -5.94 -10.85 6.88
CA ILE A 14 -5.25 -10.26 5.73
C ILE A 14 -4.01 -11.09 5.36
N GLY A 15 -3.17 -11.46 6.34
CA GLY A 15 -1.99 -12.29 6.10
C GLY A 15 -2.35 -13.66 5.50
N GLY A 16 -3.43 -14.29 5.97
CA GLY A 16 -3.95 -15.54 5.40
C GLY A 16 -4.47 -15.37 3.98
N ALA A 17 -5.28 -14.34 3.72
CA ALA A 17 -5.77 -14.03 2.37
C ALA A 17 -4.63 -13.74 1.40
N PHE A 18 -3.62 -12.97 1.83
CA PHE A 18 -2.43 -12.67 1.04
C PHE A 18 -1.66 -13.94 0.67
N THR A 19 -1.54 -14.88 1.61
CA THR A 19 -0.87 -16.17 1.38
C THR A 19 -1.60 -16.98 0.31
N VAL A 20 -2.94 -17.05 0.37
CA VAL A 20 -3.75 -17.73 -0.66
C VAL A 20 -3.54 -17.08 -2.03
N VAL A 21 -3.57 -15.75 -2.10
CA VAL A 21 -3.32 -15.01 -3.34
C VAL A 21 -1.89 -15.21 -3.86
N ASP A 22 -0.88 -15.27 -3.00
CA ASP A 22 0.50 -15.57 -3.40
C ASP A 22 0.66 -17.01 -3.91
N GLU A 23 0.04 -17.99 -3.24
CA GLU A 23 0.06 -19.40 -3.65
C GLU A 23 -0.61 -19.62 -5.01
N THR A 24 -1.64 -18.84 -5.37
CA THR A 24 -2.21 -18.88 -6.73
C THR A 24 -1.24 -18.39 -7.81
N GLY A 25 -0.13 -17.74 -7.43
CA GLY A 25 0.81 -17.11 -8.34
C GLY A 25 0.29 -15.81 -8.95
N ALA A 26 -0.89 -15.33 -8.56
CA ALA A 26 -1.48 -14.09 -9.07
C ALA A 26 -0.56 -12.89 -8.84
N LEU A 27 0.09 -12.80 -7.67
CA LEU A 27 1.06 -11.72 -7.38
C LEU A 27 2.27 -11.79 -8.32
N ARG A 28 2.86 -12.97 -8.51
CA ARG A 28 3.97 -13.17 -9.45
C ARG A 28 3.57 -12.81 -10.87
N GLN A 29 2.37 -13.19 -11.29
CA GLN A 29 1.85 -12.92 -12.62
C GLN A 29 1.52 -11.44 -12.83
N ALA A 30 0.99 -10.75 -11.81
CA ALA A 30 0.77 -9.30 -11.81
C ALA A 30 2.08 -8.52 -11.90
N VAL A 31 3.10 -8.93 -11.14
CA VAL A 31 4.46 -8.36 -11.23
C VAL A 31 5.06 -8.61 -12.60
N ASP A 32 5.00 -9.83 -13.13
CA ASP A 32 5.51 -10.16 -14.46
C ASP A 32 4.77 -9.39 -15.56
N TRP A 33 3.46 -9.19 -15.41
CA TRP A 33 2.65 -8.39 -16.33
C TRP A 33 3.06 -6.92 -16.28
N LEU A 34 3.23 -6.36 -15.08
CA LEU A 34 3.75 -4.99 -14.88
C LEU A 34 5.14 -4.85 -15.52
N VAL A 35 6.07 -5.75 -15.23
CA VAL A 35 7.42 -5.72 -15.82
C VAL A 35 7.38 -5.80 -17.34
N ARG A 36 6.54 -6.66 -17.94
CA ARG A 36 6.40 -6.74 -19.41
C ARG A 36 5.77 -5.48 -19.98
N ARG A 37 4.76 -4.92 -19.31
CA ARG A 37 4.02 -3.74 -19.76
C ARG A 37 4.87 -2.46 -19.68
N PHE A 38 5.76 -2.40 -18.70
CA PHE A 38 6.64 -1.27 -18.42
C PHE A 38 8.11 -1.52 -18.81
N GLY A 39 8.46 -2.68 -19.37
CA GLY A 39 9.84 -3.04 -19.72
C GLY A 39 10.47 -2.21 -20.84
N HIS A 40 9.68 -1.43 -21.58
CA HIS A 40 10.17 -0.42 -22.54
C HIS A 40 10.24 0.99 -21.93
N SER A 41 9.78 1.17 -20.70
CA SER A 41 9.72 2.46 -20.00
C SER A 41 9.93 2.24 -18.50
N GLU A 42 11.11 1.73 -18.14
CA GLU A 42 11.52 1.51 -16.74
C GLU A 42 11.28 2.77 -15.88
N ALA A 43 11.46 3.95 -16.47
CA ALA A 43 11.22 5.24 -15.85
C ALA A 43 9.75 5.47 -15.42
N LEU A 44 8.76 4.81 -16.04
CA LEU A 44 7.35 4.97 -15.70
C LEU A 44 6.89 4.05 -14.56
N VAL A 45 7.66 3.02 -14.21
CA VAL A 45 7.29 2.09 -13.14
C VAL A 45 7.21 2.80 -11.79
N VAL A 46 8.22 3.62 -11.48
CA VAL A 46 8.31 4.34 -10.21
C VAL A 46 7.13 5.29 -10.01
N PRO A 47 6.80 6.22 -10.93
CA PRO A 47 5.66 7.11 -10.75
C PRO A 47 4.32 6.35 -10.75
N ALA A 48 4.15 5.31 -11.57
CA ALA A 48 2.92 4.52 -11.58
C ALA A 48 2.71 3.76 -10.26
N ALA A 49 3.75 3.11 -9.75
CA ALA A 49 3.71 2.41 -8.46
C ALA A 49 3.46 3.41 -7.32
N SER A 50 4.19 4.52 -7.28
CA SER A 50 3.99 5.57 -6.28
C SER A 50 2.55 6.10 -6.29
N LEU A 51 1.96 6.35 -7.45
CA LEU A 51 0.56 6.80 -7.54
C LEU A 51 -0.41 5.74 -7.04
N ALA A 52 -0.20 4.46 -7.39
CA ALA A 52 -1.05 3.38 -6.91
C ALA A 52 -1.01 3.23 -5.38
N PHE A 53 0.18 3.25 -4.79
CA PHE A 53 0.34 3.18 -3.34
C PHE A 53 -0.16 4.45 -2.64
N ALA A 54 0.06 5.64 -3.20
CA ALA A 54 -0.48 6.87 -2.65
C ALA A 54 -2.02 6.86 -2.67
N LEU A 55 -2.64 6.39 -3.76
CA LEU A 55 -4.10 6.25 -3.83
C LEU A 55 -4.62 5.25 -2.79
N GLY A 56 -3.97 4.09 -2.64
CA GLY A 56 -4.34 3.15 -1.59
C GLY A 56 -4.18 3.77 -0.19
N GLY A 57 -3.10 4.52 0.05
CA GLY A 57 -2.90 5.27 1.29
C GLY A 57 -4.02 6.29 1.57
N VAL A 58 -4.48 7.01 0.53
CA VAL A 58 -5.63 7.92 0.64
C VAL A 58 -6.91 7.17 1.02
N LEU A 59 -7.16 6.00 0.43
CA LEU A 59 -8.43 5.29 0.56
C LEU A 59 -8.53 4.48 1.85
N ASP A 60 -7.46 3.80 2.25
CA ASP A 60 -7.50 2.79 3.32
C ASP A 60 -6.31 2.88 4.30
N ASN A 61 -5.45 3.91 4.19
CA ASN A 61 -4.22 4.06 4.99
C ASN A 61 -3.14 2.97 4.72
N MET A 62 -3.51 1.80 4.18
CA MET A 62 -2.66 0.67 3.77
C MET A 62 -1.71 0.14 4.86
N LYS A 63 -1.99 0.34 6.16
CA LYS A 63 -1.00 0.02 7.21
C LYS A 63 -0.67 -1.46 7.30
N GLU A 64 -1.68 -2.32 7.21
CA GLU A 64 -1.54 -3.76 7.41
C GLU A 64 -1.09 -4.46 6.11
N GLU A 65 -1.64 -4.03 4.98
CA GLU A 65 -1.42 -4.63 3.66
C GLU A 65 -0.02 -4.34 3.11
N ILE A 66 0.55 -3.18 3.47
CA ILE A 66 1.84 -2.76 2.96
C ILE A 66 2.98 -3.67 3.42
N ILE A 67 2.81 -4.33 4.56
CA ILE A 67 3.77 -5.30 5.10
C ILE A 67 3.96 -6.45 4.10
N ALA A 68 2.86 -6.91 3.49
CA ALA A 68 2.89 -8.00 2.50
C ALA A 68 3.34 -7.52 1.11
N LEU A 69 3.07 -6.26 0.75
CA LEU A 69 3.39 -5.70 -0.56
C LEU A 69 4.85 -5.24 -0.70
N VAL A 70 5.52 -4.83 0.39
CA VAL A 70 6.91 -4.34 0.35
C VAL A 70 7.89 -5.39 -0.23
N PRO A 71 7.86 -6.68 0.17
CA PRO A 71 8.69 -7.72 -0.44
C PRO A 71 8.49 -7.85 -1.96
N VAL A 72 7.25 -7.72 -2.43
CA VAL A 72 6.91 -7.76 -3.87
C VAL A 72 7.56 -6.60 -4.61
N MET A 73 7.49 -5.40 -4.03
CA MET A 73 8.12 -4.20 -4.60
C MET A 73 9.64 -4.26 -4.57
N LEU A 74 10.24 -4.90 -3.56
CA LEU A 74 11.68 -5.16 -3.52
C LEU A 74 12.13 -6.10 -4.63
N LEU A 75 11.35 -7.15 -4.91
CA LEU A 75 11.61 -8.07 -6.03
C LEU A 75 11.49 -7.34 -7.38
N LEU A 76 10.46 -6.51 -7.55
CA LEU A 76 10.27 -5.68 -8.74
C LEU A 76 11.43 -4.71 -8.95
N ALA A 77 11.81 -3.95 -7.92
CA ALA A 77 12.94 -3.02 -8.01
C ALA A 77 14.24 -3.73 -8.37
N ARG A 78 14.50 -4.90 -7.78
CA ARG A 78 15.68 -5.71 -8.11
C ARG A 78 15.68 -6.18 -9.57
N ARG A 79 14.52 -6.57 -10.11
CA ARG A 79 14.36 -6.96 -11.53
C ARG A 79 14.63 -5.82 -12.50
N LEU A 80 14.30 -4.59 -12.10
CA LEU A 80 14.47 -3.35 -12.88
C LEU A 80 15.83 -2.66 -12.63
N GLY A 81 16.73 -3.25 -11.85
CA GLY A 81 18.03 -2.65 -11.53
C GLY A 81 17.97 -1.48 -10.54
N TYR A 82 16.82 -1.23 -9.91
CA TYR A 82 16.67 -0.20 -8.89
C TYR A 82 17.17 -0.65 -7.51
N ARG A 83 17.63 0.33 -6.74
CA ARG A 83 18.07 0.11 -5.36
C ARG A 83 16.86 -0.22 -4.47
N PRO A 84 17.03 -1.04 -3.41
CA PRO A 84 15.96 -1.35 -2.45
C PRO A 84 15.26 -0.11 -1.87
N VAL A 85 16.00 0.98 -1.67
CA VAL A 85 15.44 2.25 -1.19
C VAL A 85 14.37 2.82 -2.12
N VAL A 86 14.50 2.63 -3.44
CA VAL A 86 13.49 3.06 -4.42
C VAL A 86 12.22 2.27 -4.23
N ALA A 87 12.33 0.96 -3.99
CA ALA A 87 11.18 0.09 -3.71
C ALA A 87 10.40 0.56 -2.48
N VAL A 88 11.10 0.85 -1.39
CA VAL A 88 10.50 1.32 -0.14
C VAL A 88 9.88 2.71 -0.34
N ALA A 89 10.56 3.61 -1.04
CA ALA A 89 10.06 4.95 -1.30
C ALA A 89 8.77 4.95 -2.16
N MET A 90 8.74 4.18 -3.24
CA MET A 90 7.58 4.11 -4.14
C MET A 90 6.42 3.27 -3.60
N SER A 91 6.61 2.56 -2.48
CA SER A 91 5.56 1.79 -1.80
C SER A 91 5.19 2.42 -0.46
N LEU A 92 5.91 2.05 0.60
CA LEU A 92 5.70 2.56 1.97
C LEU A 92 5.72 4.09 2.03
N GLY A 93 6.69 4.72 1.38
CA GLY A 93 6.79 6.18 1.35
C GLY A 93 5.58 6.82 0.67
N ALA A 94 5.23 6.34 -0.51
CA ALA A 94 4.10 6.88 -1.27
C ALA A 94 2.75 6.66 -0.56
N ALA A 95 2.52 5.48 0.02
CA ALA A 95 1.32 5.20 0.81
C ALA A 95 1.22 6.08 2.06
N ALA A 96 2.33 6.29 2.77
CA ALA A 96 2.36 7.18 3.93
C ALA A 96 2.02 8.63 3.55
N VAL A 97 2.51 9.11 2.41
CA VAL A 97 2.14 10.43 1.88
C VAL A 97 0.65 10.46 1.55
N GLY A 98 0.12 9.45 0.85
CA GLY A 98 -1.31 9.36 0.55
C GLY A 98 -2.19 9.40 1.80
N ALA A 99 -1.83 8.61 2.81
CA ALA A 99 -2.55 8.55 4.08
C ALA A 99 -2.51 9.89 4.84
N ALA A 100 -1.38 10.59 4.83
CA ALA A 100 -1.23 11.88 5.50
C ALA A 100 -2.10 13.00 4.88
N PHE A 101 -2.47 12.86 3.60
CA PHE A 101 -3.31 13.84 2.89
C PHE A 101 -4.70 13.27 2.53
N SER A 102 -5.14 12.21 3.22
CA SER A 102 -6.46 11.62 2.94
C SER A 102 -7.59 12.57 3.37
N PRO A 103 -8.51 12.95 2.45
CA PRO A 103 -9.66 13.78 2.78
C PRO A 103 -10.84 12.99 3.35
N ILE A 104 -10.72 11.66 3.44
CA ILE A 104 -11.79 10.75 3.88
C ILE A 104 -11.39 9.87 5.06
N ASP A 105 -10.15 10.01 5.57
CA ASP A 105 -9.70 9.24 6.73
C ASP A 105 -10.53 9.66 7.97
N PRO A 106 -11.41 8.80 8.51
CA PRO A 106 -12.29 9.15 9.61
C PRO A 106 -11.51 9.43 10.90
N PHE A 107 -10.30 8.88 11.04
CA PHE A 107 -9.44 9.11 12.19
C PHE A 107 -8.77 10.48 12.15
N GLN A 108 -8.52 11.04 10.97
CA GLN A 108 -7.96 12.39 10.84
C GLN A 108 -9.07 13.43 10.68
N VAL A 109 -9.97 13.21 9.72
CA VAL A 109 -11.04 14.16 9.36
C VAL A 109 -12.08 14.25 10.47
N GLY A 110 -12.49 13.12 11.07
CA GLY A 110 -13.47 13.13 12.15
C GLY A 110 -12.97 13.88 13.38
N ILE A 111 -11.70 13.66 13.78
CA ILE A 111 -11.08 14.40 14.89
C ILE A 111 -10.97 15.89 14.55
N ALA A 112 -10.55 16.23 13.33
CA ALA A 112 -10.46 17.62 12.88
C ALA A 112 -11.83 18.32 12.88
N GLN A 113 -12.89 17.66 12.43
CA GLN A 113 -14.26 18.20 12.43
C GLN A 113 -14.77 18.43 13.86
N GLN A 114 -14.50 17.52 14.79
CA GLN A 114 -14.86 17.70 16.20
C GLN A 114 -14.19 18.94 16.80
N LEU A 115 -12.88 19.11 16.55
CA LEU A 115 -12.13 20.28 17.00
C LEU A 115 -12.63 21.57 16.35
N ALA A 116 -13.03 21.51 15.08
CA ALA A 116 -13.58 22.63 14.32
C ALA A 116 -15.07 22.89 14.59
N GLN A 117 -15.73 22.08 15.45
CA GLN A 117 -17.17 22.14 15.71
C GLN A 117 -18.03 22.01 14.45
N LEU A 118 -17.56 21.26 13.45
CA LEU A 118 -18.29 20.96 12.22
C LEU A 118 -19.08 19.66 12.36
N PRO A 119 -20.18 19.49 11.60
CA PRO A 119 -20.89 18.21 11.55
C PRO A 119 -19.96 17.11 11.04
N LEU A 120 -20.05 15.94 11.66
CA LEU A 120 -19.29 14.75 11.27
C LEU A 120 -19.77 14.27 9.89
N LEU A 121 -18.80 13.93 9.03
CA LEU A 121 -19.04 13.23 7.75
C LEU A 121 -19.44 11.77 7.99
#